data_AF-A0A952R191-F1
#
_entry.id   AF-A0A952R191-F1
#
_cell.length_a   1.000
_cell.length_b   1.000
_cell.length_c   1.000
_cell.angle_alpha   90.00
_cell.angle_beta   90.00
_cell.angle_gamma   90.00
#
_symmetry.space_group_name_H-M   'P 1'
#
loop_
_entity.id
_entity.type
_entity.pdbx_description
1 polymer ?
#
loop_
_entity_poly.entity_id
_entity_poly.type
_entity_poly.pdbx_seq_one_letter_code
_entity_poly.pdbx_strand_id
1 'polypeptide(L)'
;MTQTLAKRPMWLTVLGIVCLLGFGVGAYLALVASPPDVNQRELIRIMYAHVPVAWIGFAAVGLSAIFGMLYLWRGRPIDDLRAVANAEAALVFSVLT
;
A
#
# COMPACT_ATOMS: atom_id res chain seq x y z
N MET A 1 -23.18 6.20 21.75
CA MET A 1 -22.99 5.87 20.31
C MET A 1 -22.75 4.37 20.18
N THR A 2 -23.81 3.58 20.08
CA THR A 2 -23.73 2.14 19.82
C THR A 2 -23.54 1.93 18.32
N GLN A 3 -22.29 1.80 17.89
CA GLN A 3 -21.95 1.34 16.54
C GLN A 3 -22.47 -0.09 16.42
N THR A 4 -23.57 -0.29 15.69
CA THR A 4 -23.99 -1.63 15.28
C THR A 4 -22.91 -2.17 14.35
N LEU A 5 -22.12 -3.13 14.83
CA LEU A 5 -21.12 -3.82 14.02
C LEU A 5 -21.84 -4.51 12.86
N ALA A 6 -21.89 -3.82 11.70
CA ALA A 6 -22.39 -4.40 10.47
C ALA A 6 -21.62 -5.71 10.21
N LYS A 7 -22.36 -6.80 9.97
CA LYS A 7 -21.77 -8.11 9.70
C LYS A 7 -20.82 -7.97 8.51
N ARG A 8 -19.52 -8.23 8.70
CA ARG A 8 -18.55 -8.15 7.62
C ARG A 8 -19.00 -9.07 6.47
N PRO A 9 -19.16 -8.54 5.25
CA PRO A 9 -19.61 -9.36 4.14
C PRO A 9 -18.52 -10.39 3.80
N MET A 10 -18.94 -11.63 3.52
CA MET A 10 -18.04 -12.78 3.37
C MET A 10 -16.97 -12.57 2.28
N TRP A 11 -17.27 -11.81 1.23
CA TRP A 11 -16.33 -11.52 0.15
C TRP A 11 -15.09 -10.76 0.60
N LEU A 12 -15.19 -9.88 1.62
CA LEU A 12 -14.03 -9.16 2.17
C LEU A 12 -13.07 -10.11 2.88
N THR A 13 -13.63 -11.12 3.58
CA THR A 13 -12.82 -12.15 4.22
C THR A 13 -12.11 -13.01 3.18
N VAL A 14 -12.83 -13.43 2.13
CA VAL A 14 -12.24 -14.19 1.02
C VAL A 14 -11.14 -13.40 0.35
N LEU A 15 -11.37 -12.12 0.03
CA LEU A 15 -10.37 -11.24 -0.56
C LEU A 15 -9.13 -11.13 0.35
N GLY A 16 -9.33 -10.93 1.65
CA GLY A 16 -8.23 -10.84 2.61
C GLY A 16 -7.37 -12.11 2.66
N ILE A 17 -8.00 -13.29 2.63
CA ILE A 17 -7.29 -14.58 2.59
C ILE A 17 -6.50 -14.71 1.28
N VAL A 18 -7.11 -14.39 0.14
CA VAL A 18 -6.44 -14.43 -1.17
C VAL A 18 -5.24 -13.48 -1.21
N CYS A 19 -5.38 -12.26 -0.68
CA CYS A 19 -4.27 -11.30 -0.58
C CYS A 19 -3.13 -11.83 0.30
N LEU A 20 -3.44 -12.43 1.46
CA LEU A 20 -2.41 -13.01 2.35
C LEU A 20 -1.67 -14.17 1.69
N LEU A 21 -2.39 -15.06 1.01
CA LEU A 21 -1.78 -16.17 0.27
C LEU A 21 -0.92 -15.64 -0.89
N GLY A 22 -1.44 -14.69 -1.66
CA GLY A 22 -0.72 -14.05 -2.75
C GLY A 22 0.56 -13.36 -2.28
N PHE A 23 0.52 -12.66 -1.14
CA PHE A 23 1.69 -12.05 -0.53
C PHE A 23 2.73 -13.09 -0.13
N GLY A 24 2.34 -14.19 0.51
CA GLY A 24 3.25 -15.27 0.90
C GLY A 24 3.92 -15.94 -0.30
N VAL A 25 3.14 -16.25 -1.35
CA VAL A 25 3.66 -16.83 -2.59
C VAL A 25 4.60 -15.84 -3.28
N GLY A 26 4.21 -14.57 -3.40
CA GLY A 26 5.03 -13.52 -4.00
C GLY A 26 6.36 -13.31 -3.26
N ALA A 27 6.33 -13.31 -1.92
CA ALA A 27 7.53 -13.19 -1.10
C ALA A 27 8.49 -14.38 -1.30
N TYR A 28 7.97 -15.61 -1.37
CA TYR A 28 8.78 -16.79 -1.67
C TYR A 28 9.42 -16.71 -3.06
N LEU A 29 8.64 -16.32 -4.07
CA LEU A 29 9.14 -16.18 -5.44
C LEU A 29 10.22 -15.10 -5.53
N ALA A 30 10.02 -13.96 -4.86
CA ALA A 30 10.94 -12.84 -4.86
C ALA A 30 12.25 -13.13 -4.10
N LEU A 31 12.15 -13.68 -2.88
CA LEU A 31 13.29 -13.79 -1.96
C LEU A 31 14.02 -15.13 -2.06
N VAL A 32 13.35 -16.20 -2.51
CA VAL A 32 13.94 -17.56 -2.54
C VAL A 32 14.06 -18.07 -3.96
N ALA A 33 12.96 -18.12 -4.71
CA ALA A 33 12.97 -18.77 -6.03
C ALA A 33 13.65 -17.96 -7.14
N SER A 34 13.75 -16.63 -7.00
CA SER A 34 14.35 -15.77 -8.02
C SER A 34 15.84 -16.10 -8.22
N PRO A 35 16.32 -16.27 -9.46
CA PRO A 35 17.73 -16.49 -9.72
C PRO A 35 18.54 -15.19 -9.54
N PRO A 36 19.85 -15.30 -9.25
CA PRO A 36 20.73 -14.14 -9.19
C PRO A 36 20.86 -13.46 -10.56
N ASP A 37 20.88 -12.13 -10.55
CA ASP A 37 21.12 -11.33 -11.75
C ASP A 37 22.61 -11.34 -12.16
N VAL A 38 22.90 -11.10 -13.44
CA VAL A 38 24.27 -11.10 -13.96
C VAL A 38 25.14 -10.01 -13.31
N ASN A 39 24.57 -8.82 -13.11
CA ASN A 39 25.29 -7.66 -12.60
C ASN A 39 25.12 -7.52 -11.09
N GLN A 40 23.88 -7.68 -10.60
CA GLN A 40 23.53 -7.45 -9.20
C GLN A 40 23.65 -8.70 -8.33
N ARG A 41 23.84 -9.88 -8.94
CA ARG A 41 23.89 -11.18 -8.24
C ARG A 41 22.67 -11.33 -7.32
N GLU A 42 22.88 -11.60 -6.04
CA GLU A 42 21.80 -11.74 -5.05
C GLU A 42 21.12 -10.41 -4.67
N LEU A 43 21.74 -9.25 -4.95
CA LEU A 43 21.19 -7.94 -4.58
C LEU A 43 19.91 -7.59 -5.37
N ILE A 44 19.68 -8.22 -6.52
CA ILE A 44 18.45 -8.03 -7.30
C ILE A 44 17.19 -8.31 -6.48
N ARG A 45 17.28 -9.20 -5.48
CA ARG A 45 16.13 -9.59 -4.65
C ARG A 45 15.53 -8.41 -3.88
N ILE A 46 16.33 -7.39 -3.54
CA ILE A 46 15.85 -6.15 -2.91
C ILE A 46 14.89 -5.38 -3.83
N MET A 47 15.10 -5.42 -5.15
CA MET A 47 14.26 -4.67 -6.10
C MET A 47 12.80 -5.15 -6.07
N TYR A 48 12.55 -6.41 -5.74
CA TYR A 48 11.19 -6.95 -5.61
C TYR A 48 10.43 -6.42 -4.39
N ALA A 49 11.14 -5.90 -3.38
CA ALA A 49 10.52 -5.27 -2.21
C ALA A 49 10.57 -3.73 -2.32
N HIS A 50 11.73 -3.17 -2.64
CA HIS A 50 11.98 -1.74 -2.68
C HIS A 50 11.13 -1.04 -3.76
N VAL A 51 11.14 -1.51 -5.01
CA VAL A 51 10.44 -0.82 -6.10
C VAL A 51 8.92 -0.74 -5.85
N PRO A 52 8.22 -1.83 -5.48
CA PRO A 52 6.79 -1.74 -5.17
C PRO A 52 6.48 -0.83 -3.97
N VAL A 53 7.29 -0.88 -2.90
CA VAL A 53 7.13 -0.03 -1.71
C VAL A 53 7.26 1.46 -2.09
N ALA A 54 8.28 1.81 -2.87
CA ALA A 54 8.46 3.18 -3.37
C ALA A 54 7.26 3.66 -4.20
N TRP A 55 6.72 2.82 -5.09
CA TRP A 55 5.54 3.15 -5.89
C TRP A 55 4.31 3.44 -5.03
N ILE A 56 4.07 2.66 -3.98
CA ILE A 56 2.96 2.91 -3.04
C ILE A 56 3.20 4.23 -2.29
N GLY A 57 4.43 4.51 -1.87
CA GLY A 57 4.79 5.78 -1.25
C GLY A 57 4.46 6.98 -2.14
N PHE A 58 4.90 6.96 -3.40
CA PHE A 58 4.59 8.03 -4.36
C PHE A 58 3.09 8.15 -4.66
N ALA A 59 2.38 7.04 -4.82
CA ALA A 59 0.95 7.05 -5.03
C ALA A 59 0.19 7.66 -3.84
N ALA A 60 0.60 7.33 -2.61
CA ALA A 60 0.02 7.88 -1.39
C ALA A 60 0.25 9.40 -1.27
N VAL A 61 1.46 9.89 -1.58
CA VAL A 61 1.74 11.34 -1.65
C VAL A 61 0.87 12.01 -2.71
N GLY A 62 0.78 11.42 -3.91
CA GLY A 62 -0.04 11.94 -5.01
C GLY A 62 -1.53 12.01 -4.65
N LEU A 63 -2.06 10.97 -4.02
CA LEU A 63 -3.45 10.95 -3.54
C LEU A 63 -3.68 11.98 -2.43
N SER A 64 -2.73 12.12 -1.49
CA SER A 64 -2.80 13.17 -0.46
C SER A 64 -2.91 14.56 -1.09
N ALA A 65 -2.11 14.84 -2.13
CA ALA A 65 -2.18 16.10 -2.86
C ALA A 65 -3.54 16.30 -3.55
N ILE A 66 -4.07 15.27 -4.22
CA ILE A 66 -5.39 15.32 -4.88
C ILE A 66 -6.51 15.59 -3.87
N PHE A 67 -6.52 14.90 -2.73
CA PHE A 67 -7.54 15.10 -1.70
C PHE A 67 -7.41 16.46 -1.02
N GLY A 68 -6.19 16.96 -0.81
CA GLY A 68 -5.95 18.33 -0.35
C GLY A 68 -6.50 19.38 -1.33
N MET A 69 -6.27 19.21 -2.63
CA MET A 69 -6.85 20.10 -3.66
C MET A 69 -8.38 20.03 -3.67
N LEU A 70 -8.96 18.83 -3.54
CA LEU A 70 -10.42 18.65 -3.44
C LEU A 70 -11.00 19.31 -2.20
N TYR A 71 -10.30 19.23 -1.06
CA TYR A 71 -10.69 19.92 0.16
C TYR A 71 -10.71 21.43 -0.03
N LEU A 72 -9.66 22.01 -0.62
CA LEU A 72 -9.62 23.45 -0.90
C LEU A 72 -10.72 23.89 -1.88
N TRP A 73 -11.10 23.04 -2.83
CA TRP A 73 -12.15 23.36 -3.80
C TRP A 73 -13.57 23.22 -3.21
N ARG A 74 -13.85 22.13 -2.49
CA ARG A 74 -15.21 21.78 -2.03
C ARG A 74 -15.49 22.17 -0.57
N GLY A 75 -14.45 22.41 0.24
CA GLY A 75 -14.56 22.69 1.67
C GLY A 75 -15.09 21.53 2.51
N ARG A 76 -15.08 20.29 2.00
CA ARG A 76 -15.69 19.14 2.69
C ARG A 76 -14.67 18.48 3.63
N PRO A 77 -14.95 18.37 4.94
CA PRO A 77 -13.99 17.82 5.91
C PRO A 77 -13.58 16.36 5.65
N ILE A 78 -14.41 15.60 4.92
CA ILE A 78 -14.07 14.22 4.52
C ILE A 78 -12.87 14.15 3.58
N ASP A 79 -12.65 15.18 2.75
CA ASP A 79 -11.54 15.21 1.80
C ASP A 79 -10.22 15.52 2.52
N ASP A 80 -10.25 16.36 3.57
CA ASP A 80 -9.09 16.58 4.46
C ASP A 80 -8.71 15.31 5.23
N LEU A 81 -9.71 14.60 5.78
CA LEU A 81 -9.47 13.32 6.47
C LEU A 81 -8.82 12.28 5.55
N ARG A 82 -9.24 12.23 4.28
CA ARG A 82 -8.63 11.36 3.26
C ARG A 82 -7.21 11.79 2.93
N ALA A 83 -6.95 13.10 2.85
CA ALA A 83 -5.60 13.61 2.60
C ALA A 83 -4.63 13.18 3.72
N VAL A 84 -5.00 13.39 4.98
CA VAL A 84 -4.20 12.99 6.15
C VAL A 84 -3.97 11.48 6.17
N ALA A 85 -5.00 10.67 5.95
CA ALA A 85 -4.83 9.21 5.92
C ALA A 85 -3.85 8.74 4.83
N ASN A 86 -3.86 9.40 3.66
CA ASN A 86 -2.88 9.11 2.60
C ASN A 86 -1.48 9.62 2.95
N ALA A 87 -1.37 10.76 3.64
CA ALA A 87 -0.08 11.29 4.10
C ALA A 87 0.60 10.38 5.13
N GLU A 88 -0.16 9.80 6.06
CA GLU A 88 0.35 8.81 7.02
C GLU A 88 0.84 7.54 6.30
N ALA A 89 0.08 7.05 5.32
CA ALA A 89 0.50 5.92 4.50
C ALA A 89 1.79 6.26 3.74
N ALA A 90 1.85 7.43 3.10
CA ALA A 90 3.05 7.91 2.40
C ALA A 90 4.29 7.91 3.31
N LEU A 91 4.18 8.43 4.53
CA LEU A 91 5.27 8.43 5.50
C LEU A 91 5.79 7.01 5.77
N VAL A 92 4.89 6.06 6.04
CA VAL A 92 5.26 4.67 6.33
C VAL A 92 5.97 4.04 5.13
N PHE A 93 5.40 4.16 3.93
CA PHE A 93 5.99 3.55 2.74
C PHE A 93 7.29 4.23 2.29
N SER A 94 7.44 5.54 2.50
CA SER A 94 8.69 6.25 2.22
C SER A 94 9.82 5.87 3.18
N VAL A 95 9.52 5.54 4.45
CA VAL A 95 10.54 5.07 5.40
C VAL A 95 10.96 3.62 5.13
N LEU A 96 10.06 2.81 4.57
CA LEU A 96 10.32 1.40 4.27
C LEU A 96 11.20 1.18 3.03
N THR A 97 11.37 2.19 2.17
CA THR A 97 12.12 2.08 0.91
C THR A 97 13.48 2.73 1.01
#